data_AF-A0A2M8GLU7-F1
#
_entry.id   AF-A0A2M8GLU7-F1
#
_cell.length_a   1.000
_cell.length_b   1.000
_cell.length_c   1.000
_cell.angle_alpha   90.00
_cell.angle_beta   90.00
_cell.angle_gamma   90.00
#
_symmetry.space_group_name_H-M   'P 1'
#
loop_
_entity.id
_entity.type
_entity.pdbx_description
1 polymer ?
#
loop_
_entity_poly.entity_id
_entity_poly.type
_entity_poly.pdbx_seq_one_letter_code
_entity_poly.pdbx_strand_id
1 'polypeptide(L)'
;MKAFVNHCLKEIKRHLFDYLLLITAGVFFIAAVNLFRGERLTEFIILLIFISFYIIWGIYHHIVETGFQLRIMIEYIFIGLVILFLLKLIILP
;
A
#
# COMPACT_ATOMS: atom_id res chain seq x y z
N MET A 1 30.64 -5.97 -7.64
CA MET A 1 29.46 -6.80 -7.33
C MET A 1 29.19 -6.95 -5.83
N LYS A 2 30.14 -7.43 -5.01
CA LYS A 2 29.94 -7.60 -3.54
C LYS A 2 29.53 -6.32 -2.80
N ALA A 3 30.14 -5.18 -3.10
CA ALA A 3 29.80 -3.91 -2.46
C ALA A 3 28.36 -3.46 -2.76
N PHE A 4 27.88 -3.67 -3.99
CA PHE A 4 26.51 -3.36 -4.40
C PHE A 4 25.50 -4.24 -3.66
N VAL A 5 25.75 -5.56 -3.61
CA VAL A 5 24.88 -6.51 -2.88
C VAL A 5 24.82 -6.17 -1.39
N ASN A 6 25.95 -5.81 -0.78
CA ASN A 6 25.98 -5.40 0.63
C ASN A 6 25.22 -4.10 0.88
N HIS A 7 25.25 -3.15 -0.07
CA HIS A 7 24.47 -1.92 0.00
C HIS A 7 22.97 -2.22 -0.05
N CYS A 8 22.53 -3.04 -1.01
CA CYS A 8 21.13 -3.47 -1.11
C CYS A 8 20.67 -4.20 0.16
N LEU A 9 21.46 -5.13 0.69
CA LEU A 9 21.12 -5.86 1.92
C LEU A 9 21.01 -4.94 3.14
N LYS A 10 21.83 -3.90 3.21
CA LYS A 10 21.78 -2.92 4.31
C LYS A 10 20.50 -2.08 4.24
N GLU A 11 20.12 -1.65 3.05
CA GLU A 11 18.88 -0.89 2.83
C GLU A 11 17.64 -1.74 3.10
N ILE A 12 17.62 -2.99 2.64
CA ILE A 12 16.53 -3.93 2.91
C ILE A 12 16.38 -4.19 4.41
N LYS A 13 17.49 -4.34 5.13
CA LYS A 13 17.45 -4.50 6.60
C LYS A 13 16.92 -3.27 7.31
N ARG A 14 17.22 -2.07 6.79
CA ARG A 14 16.74 -0.81 7.35
C ARG A 14 15.22 -0.67 7.20
N HIS A 15 14.67 -1.06 6.06
CA HIS A 15 13.23 -1.01 5.75
C HIS A 15 12.53 -2.36 5.85
N LEU A 16 13.11 -3.32 6.59
CA LEU A 16 12.59 -4.68 6.64
C LEU A 16 11.15 -4.70 7.15
N PHE A 17 10.86 -3.90 8.19
CA PHE A 17 9.52 -3.81 8.78
C PHE A 17 8.51 -3.27 7.78
N ASP A 18 8.86 -2.20 7.06
CA ASP A 18 8.02 -1.58 6.03
C ASP A 18 7.63 -2.60 4.95
N TYR A 19 8.62 -3.33 4.43
CA TYR A 19 8.37 -4.36 3.42
C TYR A 19 7.51 -5.50 3.95
N LEU A 20 7.77 -5.96 5.16
CA LEU A 20 7.04 -7.08 5.76
C LEU A 20 5.58 -6.69 6.04
N LEU A 21 5.35 -5.48 6.54
CA LEU A 21 4.03 -4.91 6.76
C LEU A 21 3.23 -4.76 5.46
N LEU A 22 3.84 -4.21 4.40
CA LEU A 22 3.17 -4.05 3.10
C LEU A 22 2.87 -5.40 2.43
N ILE A 23 3.80 -6.34 2.48
CA ILE A 23 3.60 -7.69 1.92
C ILE A 23 2.45 -8.39 2.64
N THR A 24 2.47 -8.38 3.98
CA THR A 24 1.40 -9.02 4.76
C THR A 24 0.05 -8.38 4.48
N ALA A 25 -0.05 -7.05 4.51
CA ALA A 25 -1.28 -6.34 4.17
C ALA A 25 -1.77 -6.65 2.74
N GLY A 26 -0.86 -6.72 1.77
CA GLY A 26 -1.17 -7.05 0.38
C GLY A 26 -1.70 -8.48 0.22
N VAL A 27 -1.08 -9.46 0.90
CA VAL A 27 -1.55 -10.86 0.91
C VAL A 27 -2.95 -10.95 1.53
N PHE A 28 -3.18 -10.29 2.68
CA PHE A 28 -4.50 -10.25 3.31
C PHE A 28 -5.54 -9.59 2.42
N PHE A 29 -5.19 -8.50 1.74
CA PHE A 29 -6.09 -7.82 0.82
C PHE A 29 -6.50 -8.72 -0.35
N ILE A 30 -5.54 -9.35 -1.02
CA ILE A 30 -5.83 -10.27 -2.14
C ILE A 30 -6.68 -11.44 -1.67
N ALA A 31 -6.37 -12.02 -0.50
CA ALA A 31 -7.15 -13.10 0.08
C ALA A 31 -8.60 -12.66 0.39
N ALA A 32 -8.77 -11.49 1.00
CA ALA A 32 -10.09 -10.95 1.33
C ALA A 32 -10.92 -10.65 0.08
N VAL A 33 -10.35 -9.99 -0.94
CA VAL A 33 -11.05 -9.72 -2.21
C VAL A 33 -11.46 -11.02 -2.90
N ASN A 34 -10.61 -12.05 -2.90
CA ASN A 34 -10.97 -13.35 -3.48
C ASN A 34 -12.06 -14.08 -2.66
N LEU A 35 -12.04 -13.97 -1.33
CA LEU A 35 -13.01 -14.63 -0.45
C LEU A 35 -14.41 -14.01 -0.58
N PHE A 36 -14.50 -12.69 -0.65
CA PHE A 36 -15.76 -11.94 -0.75
C PHE A 36 -16.13 -11.57 -2.19
N ARG A 37 -15.54 -12.28 -3.16
CA ARG A 37 -15.73 -11.97 -4.58
C ARG A 37 -17.21 -12.06 -4.98
N GLY A 38 -17.72 -11.01 -5.61
CA GLY A 38 -19.11 -10.91 -6.05
C GLY A 38 -20.04 -10.19 -5.08
N GLU A 39 -19.63 -10.00 -3.82
CA GLU A 39 -20.33 -9.12 -2.88
C GLU A 39 -19.85 -7.67 -3.02
N ARG A 40 -20.51 -6.92 -3.90
CA ARG A 40 -20.11 -5.55 -4.29
C ARG A 40 -19.84 -4.61 -3.11
N LEU A 41 -20.67 -4.66 -2.07
CA LEU A 41 -20.51 -3.80 -0.90
C LEU A 41 -19.28 -4.21 -0.08
N THR A 42 -19.10 -5.52 0.15
CA THR A 42 -17.99 -6.06 0.92
C THR A 42 -16.65 -5.83 0.22
N GLU A 43 -16.58 -6.05 -1.10
CA GLU A 43 -15.40 -5.72 -1.92
C GLU A 43 -15.05 -4.23 -1.83
N PHE A 44 -16.04 -3.34 -1.91
CA PHE A 44 -15.83 -1.90 -1.77
C PHE A 44 -15.28 -1.53 -0.39
N ILE A 45 -15.81 -2.12 0.68
CA ILE A 45 -15.32 -1.89 2.05
C ILE A 45 -13.87 -2.38 2.19
N ILE A 46 -13.53 -3.57 1.66
CA ILE A 46 -12.17 -4.11 1.69
C ILE A 46 -11.19 -3.20 0.95
N LEU A 47 -11.58 -2.73 -0.25
CA LEU A 47 -10.80 -1.75 -1.03
C LEU A 47 -10.57 -0.45 -0.25
N LEU A 48 -11.64 0.09 0.35
CA LEU A 48 -11.58 1.32 1.12
C LEU A 48 -10.64 1.20 2.33
N ILE A 49 -10.70 0.07 3.04
CA ILE A 49 -9.82 -0.23 4.18
C ILE A 49 -8.36 -0.30 3.71
N PHE A 50 -8.09 -1.05 2.64
CA PHE A 50 -6.73 -1.24 2.14
C PHE A 50 -6.10 0.07 1.66
N ILE A 51 -6.86 0.91 0.96
CA ILE A 51 -6.38 2.22 0.49
C ILE A 51 -6.16 3.17 1.66
N SER A 52 -7.04 3.17 2.66
CA SER A 52 -6.87 3.97 3.88
C SER A 52 -5.60 3.54 4.62
N PHE A 53 -5.37 2.24 4.76
CA PHE A 53 -4.13 1.68 5.31
C PHE A 53 -2.90 2.16 4.53
N TYR A 54 -2.92 2.06 3.20
CA TYR A 54 -1.80 2.49 2.35
C TYR A 54 -1.49 3.99 2.50
N ILE A 55 -2.52 4.84 2.53
CA ILE A 55 -2.35 6.29 2.73
C ILE A 55 -1.76 6.57 4.12
N ILE A 56 -2.30 5.97 5.18
CA ILE A 56 -1.81 6.17 6.54
C ILE A 56 -0.36 5.70 6.66
N TRP A 57 -0.04 4.53 6.12
CA TRP A 57 1.32 4.01 6.12
C TRP A 57 2.28 4.91 5.32
N GLY A 58 1.88 5.36 4.12
CA GLY A 58 2.69 6.25 3.30
C GLY A 58 3.01 7.57 4.00
N ILE A 59 2.02 8.16 4.70
CA ILE A 59 2.21 9.35 5.54
C ILE A 59 3.18 9.05 6.69
N TYR A 60 2.95 7.96 7.43
CA TYR A 60 3.79 7.57 8.55
C TYR A 60 5.25 7.36 8.15
N HIS A 61 5.49 6.55 7.13
CA HIS A 61 6.82 6.24 6.62
C HIS A 61 7.53 7.53 6.20
N HIS A 62 6.83 8.41 5.47
CA HIS A 62 7.42 9.66 5.00
C HIS A 62 7.76 10.65 6.12
N ILE A 63 6.92 10.74 7.17
CA ILE A 63 7.20 11.53 8.37
C ILE A 63 8.48 11.05 9.06
N VAL A 64 8.65 9.74 9.20
CA VAL A 64 9.77 9.12 9.91
C VAL A 64 11.07 9.24 9.11
N GLU A 65 11.02 9.08 7.78
CA GLU A 65 12.21 9.01 6.93
C GLU A 65 12.76 10.38 6.53
N THR A 66 11.88 11.33 6.19
CA THR A 66 12.25 12.58 5.50
C THR A 66 11.59 13.83 6.08
N GLY A 67 10.72 13.67 7.08
CA GLY A 67 9.91 14.75 7.65
C GLY A 67 8.62 15.01 6.88
N PHE A 68 7.72 15.80 7.48
CA PHE A 68 6.37 16.01 6.95
C PHE A 68 6.36 16.99 5.77
N GLN A 69 6.05 16.50 4.56
CA GLN A 69 5.79 17.31 3.38
C GLN A 69 4.38 17.08 2.84
N LEU A 70 3.53 18.10 2.91
CA LEU A 70 2.11 18.03 2.55
C LEU A 70 1.88 17.65 1.07
N ARG A 71 2.81 18.02 0.18
CA ARG A 71 2.80 17.63 -1.24
C ARG A 71 2.79 16.11 -1.42
N ILE A 72 3.65 15.42 -0.67
CA ILE A 72 3.86 13.97 -0.82
C ILE A 72 2.66 13.20 -0.24
N MET A 73 2.08 13.69 0.85
CA MET A 73 0.81 13.17 1.36
C MET A 73 -0.32 13.26 0.32
N ILE A 74 -0.43 14.39 -0.39
CA ILE A 74 -1.41 14.58 -1.45
C ILE A 74 -1.17 13.58 -2.60
N GLU A 75 0.08 13.34 -3.00
CA GLU A 75 0.42 12.34 -4.01
C GLU A 75 -0.06 10.94 -3.62
N TYR A 76 0.17 10.49 -2.38
CA TYR A 76 -0.32 9.19 -1.90
C TYR A 76 -1.85 9.08 -1.92
N ILE A 77 -2.55 10.15 -1.56
CA ILE A 77 -4.02 10.20 -1.62
C ILE A 77 -4.49 10.09 -3.07
N PHE A 78 -3.89 10.84 -4.01
CA PHE A 78 -4.24 10.78 -5.43
C PHE A 78 -3.96 9.40 -6.02
N ILE A 79 -2.83 8.78 -5.71
CA ILE A 79 -2.51 7.41 -6.15
C ILE A 79 -3.55 6.42 -5.61
N GLY A 80 -3.88 6.51 -4.31
CA GLY A 80 -4.90 5.67 -3.69
C GLY A 80 -6.28 5.81 -4.35
N LEU A 81 -6.69 7.05 -4.66
CA LEU A 81 -7.95 7.32 -5.36
C LEU A 81 -7.93 6.77 -6.79
N VAL A 82 -6.86 6.98 -7.55
CA VAL A 82 -6.74 6.44 -8.93
C VAL A 82 -6.84 4.93 -8.92
N ILE A 83 -6.14 4.25 -8.01
CA ILE A 83 -6.20 2.79 -7.87
C ILE A 83 -7.61 2.34 -7.48
N LEU A 84 -8.29 3.06 -6.57
CA LEU A 84 -9.69 2.78 -6.21
C LEU A 84 -10.60 2.83 -7.43
N PHE A 85 -10.51 3.88 -8.24
CA PHE A 85 -11.32 4.07 -9.43
C PHE A 85 -11.04 3.02 -10.50
N LEU A 86 -9.76 2.68 -10.72
CA LEU A 86 -9.36 1.64 -11.68
C LEU A 86 -9.86 0.26 -11.25
N LEU A 87 -9.69 -0.11 -9.98
CA LEU A 87 -10.16 -1.38 -9.46
C LEU A 87 -11.69 -1.47 -9.46
N LYS A 88 -12.38 -0.36 -9.15
CA LYS A 88 -13.83 -0.28 -9.31
C LYS A 88 -14.25 -0.58 -10.75
N LEU A 89 -13.56 -0.02 -11.74
CA LEU A 89 -13.88 -0.22 -13.16
C LEU A 89 -13.66 -1.67 -13.63
N ILE A 90 -12.66 -2.36 -13.05
CA ILE A 90 -12.34 -3.76 -13.38
C ILE A 90 -13.27 -4.75 -12.65
N ILE A 91 -13.60 -4.47 -11.38
CA ILE A 91 -14.35 -5.38 -10.50
C ILE A 91 -15.86 -5.23 -10.66
N LEU A 92 -16.36 -4.00 -10.89
CA LEU A 92 -17.77 -3.72 -11.14
C LEU A 92 -18.02 -3.49 -12.64
N PRO A 93 -18.56 -4.47 -13.38
CA PRO A 93 -19.23 -4.20 -14.64
C PRO A 93 -20.54 -3.41 -14.43
#